data_AF-A0A958USE0-F1
#
_entry.id   AF-A0A958USE0-F1
#
_cell.length_a   1.000
_cell.length_b   1.000
_cell.length_c   1.000
_cell.angle_alpha   90.00
_cell.angle_beta   90.00
_cell.angle_gamma   90.00
#
_symmetry.space_group_name_H-M   'P 1'
#
loop_
_entity.id
_entity.type
_entity.pdbx_description
1 polymer ?
#
loop_
_entity_poly.entity_id
_entity_poly.type
_entity_poly.pdbx_seq_one_letter_code
_entity_poly.pdbx_strand_id
1 'polypeptide(L)' 'EIKAKSFVVGEMIKEARKEAHLTQEQLAEKTGTKKSYISRLENGKIDIQISTLFKIFEEGLGKKLGFTVL' A
#
# COMPACT_ATOMS: atom_id res chain seq x y z
N GLU A 1 11.81 11.63 11.11
CA GLU A 1 10.84 12.29 10.22
C GLU A 1 10.37 11.40 9.05
N ILE A 2 11.27 10.96 8.15
CA ILE A 2 10.92 10.12 6.98
C ILE A 2 10.25 8.79 7.38
N LYS A 3 10.80 8.10 8.38
CA LYS A 3 10.23 6.83 8.89
C LYS A 3 8.80 6.97 9.43
N ALA A 4 8.45 8.13 9.99
CA ALA A 4 7.08 8.42 10.43
C ALA A 4 6.15 8.62 9.23
N LYS A 5 6.62 9.24 8.14
CA LYS A 5 5.86 9.38 6.89
C LYS A 5 5.67 8.02 6.19
N SER A 6 6.69 7.15 6.14
CA SER A 6 6.56 5.79 5.60
C SER A 6 5.56 4.95 6.41
N PHE A 7 5.49 5.14 7.73
CA PHE A 7 4.49 4.50 8.59
C PHE A 7 3.06 4.94 8.24
N VAL A 8 2.83 6.24 8.02
CA VAL A 8 1.50 6.76 7.62
C VAL A 8 1.02 6.11 6.32
N VAL A 9 1.89 6.02 5.30
CA VAL A 9 1.52 5.36 4.03
C VAL A 9 1.21 3.88 4.23
N GLY A 10 2.01 3.17 5.04
CA GLY A 10 1.78 1.76 5.36
C GLY A 10 0.42 1.52 6.03
N GLU A 11 0.06 2.34 7.02
CA GLU A 11 -1.25 2.25 7.68
C GLU A 11 -2.40 2.63 6.74
N MET A 12 -2.24 3.64 5.87
CA MET A 12 -3.26 3.97 4.85
C MET A 12 -3.55 2.79 3.92
N ILE A 13 -2.52 2.08 3.47
CA ILE A 13 -2.68 0.89 2.62
C ILE A 13 -3.40 -0.23 3.37
N LYS A 14 -3.02 -0.45 4.63
CA LYS A 14 -3.62 -1.47 5.49
C LYS A 14 -5.10 -1.23 5.74
N GLU A 15 -5.50 0.00 6.02
CA GLU A 15 -6.91 0.36 6.23
C GLU A 15 -7.70 0.23 4.93
N ALA A 16 -7.19 0.76 3.80
CA ALA A 16 -7.83 0.60 2.49
C ALA A 16 -8.00 -0.87 2.09
N ARG A 17 -7.03 -1.74 2.42
CA ARG A 17 -7.12 -3.19 2.20
C ARG A 17 -8.24 -3.82 3.04
N LYS A 18 -8.36 -3.45 4.32
CA LYS A 18 -9.41 -3.95 5.20
C LYS A 18 -10.81 -3.48 4.75
N GLU A 19 -10.94 -2.24 4.31
CA GLU A 19 -12.17 -1.71 3.71
C GLU A 19 -12.59 -2.51 2.47
N ALA A 20 -11.61 -2.95 1.67
CA ALA A 20 -11.84 -3.83 0.53
C ALA A 20 -12.09 -5.31 0.90
N HIS A 21 -12.11 -5.64 2.21
CA HIS A 21 -12.23 -7.00 2.74
C HIS A 21 -11.21 -8.00 2.18
N LEU A 22 -9.99 -7.52 1.91
CA LEU A 22 -8.91 -8.35 1.37
C LEU A 22 -7.93 -8.78 2.46
N THR A 23 -7.43 -10.01 2.35
CA THR A 23 -6.22 -10.45 3.07
C THR A 23 -4.97 -9.85 2.42
N GLN A 24 -3.84 -9.88 3.14
CA GLN A 24 -2.55 -9.45 2.57
C GLN A 24 -2.13 -10.31 1.36
N GLU A 25 -2.51 -11.60 1.34
CA GLU A 25 -2.23 -12.50 0.22
C GLU A 25 -3.04 -12.09 -1.01
N GLN A 26 -4.34 -11.84 -0.85
CA GLN A 26 -5.20 -11.43 -1.97
C GLN A 26 -4.79 -10.07 -2.56
N LEU A 27 -4.37 -9.12 -1.73
CA LEU A 27 -3.82 -7.86 -2.23
C LEU A 27 -2.49 -8.09 -2.97
N ALA A 28 -1.65 -8.99 -2.47
CA ALA A 28 -0.40 -9.34 -3.12
C ALA A 28 -0.63 -9.97 -4.50
N GLU A 29 -1.57 -10.91 -4.61
CA GLU A 29 -1.97 -11.55 -5.86
C GLU A 29 -2.48 -10.52 -6.88
N LYS A 30 -3.42 -9.65 -6.47
CA LYS A 30 -3.96 -8.58 -7.34
C LYS A 30 -2.88 -7.63 -7.85
N THR A 31 -1.84 -7.38 -7.05
CA THR A 31 -0.76 -6.44 -7.38
C THR A 31 0.48 -7.11 -7.95
N GLY A 32 0.46 -8.44 -8.16
CA GLY A 32 1.64 -9.20 -8.59
C GLY A 32 2.85 -9.01 -7.67
N THR A 33 2.62 -8.89 -6.36
CA THR A 33 3.65 -8.76 -5.33
C THR A 33 3.65 -9.99 -4.41
N LYS A 34 4.57 -10.03 -3.44
CA LYS A 34 4.62 -11.10 -2.42
C LYS A 34 3.83 -10.64 -1.19
N LYS A 35 3.11 -11.55 -0.52
CA LYS A 35 2.47 -11.25 0.78
C LYS A 35 3.45 -10.69 1.83
N SER A 36 4.69 -11.18 1.85
CA SER A 36 5.75 -10.64 2.72
C SER A 36 6.17 -9.20 2.37
N TYR A 37 5.98 -8.77 1.12
CA TYR A 37 6.16 -7.39 0.71
C TYR A 37 5.03 -6.52 1.27
N ILE A 38 3.76 -6.90 1.04
CA ILE A 38 2.59 -6.20 1.59
C ILE A 38 2.67 -6.10 3.11
N SER A 39 3.02 -7.18 3.80
CA SER A 39 3.18 -7.19 5.25
C SER A 39 4.25 -6.20 5.73
N ARG A 40 5.44 -6.18 5.12
CA ARG A 40 6.49 -5.24 5.51
C ARG A 40 6.12 -3.79 5.22
N LEU A 41 5.43 -3.56 4.11
CA LEU A 41 4.94 -2.25 3.72
C LEU A 41 3.93 -1.71 4.73
N GLU A 42 2.89 -2.48 5.07
CA GLU A 42 1.85 -2.10 6.03
C GLU A 42 2.40 -1.85 7.43
N ASN A 43 3.56 -2.43 7.77
CA ASN A 43 4.22 -2.23 9.05
C ASN A 43 5.35 -1.17 9.00
N GLY A 44 5.45 -0.40 7.90
CA GLY A 44 6.46 0.66 7.74
C GLY A 44 7.91 0.15 7.80
N LYS A 45 8.14 -1.13 7.45
CA LYS A 45 9.46 -1.76 7.49
C LYS A 45 10.27 -1.59 6.20
N ILE A 46 9.63 -1.13 5.13
CA ILE A 46 10.26 -0.85 3.83
C ILE A 46 9.69 0.44 3.27
N ASP A 47 10.49 1.12 2.44
CA ASP A 47 10.01 2.21 1.62
C ASP A 47 9.29 1.67 0.37
N ILE A 48 8.44 2.51 -0.21
CA ILE A 48 7.64 2.19 -1.39
C ILE A 48 8.00 3.12 -2.55
N GLN A 49 8.12 2.54 -3.74
CA GLN A 49 8.22 3.31 -4.98
C GLN A 49 6.83 3.85 -5.36
N ILE A 50 6.78 5.08 -5.90
CA ILE A 50 5.51 5.70 -6.32
C ILE A 50 4.77 4.81 -7.33
N SER A 51 5.46 4.17 -8.28
CA SER A 51 4.87 3.22 -9.22
C SER A 51 4.15 2.06 -8.53
N THR A 52 4.75 1.49 -7.48
CA THR A 52 4.13 0.43 -6.67
C THR A 52 2.95 0.96 -5.87
N LEU A 53 3.00 2.22 -5.41
CA LEU A 53 1.87 2.84 -4.72
C LEU A 53 0.66 2.95 -5.65
N PHE A 54 0.86 3.40 -6.89
CA PHE A 54 -0.17 3.39 -7.94
C PHE A 54 -0.72 1.99 -8.18
N LYS A 55 0.16 1.00 -8.35
CA LYS A 55 -0.27 -0.39 -8.55
C LYS A 55 -1.15 -0.90 -7.41
N ILE A 56 -0.77 -0.63 -6.16
CA ILE A 56 -1.53 -1.06 -4.98
C ILE A 56 -2.91 -0.40 -4.93
N PHE A 57 -2.98 0.92 -5.11
CA PHE A 57 -4.25 1.62 -5.01
C PHE A 57 -5.15 1.40 -6.23
N GLU A 58 -4.63 1.52 -7.44
CA GLU A 58 -5.44 1.46 -8.66
C GLU A 58 -5.77 0.03 -9.07
N GLU A 59 -4.77 -0.86 -9.17
CA GLU A 59 -4.98 -2.27 -9.58
C GLU A 59 -5.43 -3.14 -8.40
N GLY A 60 -4.82 -2.93 -7.22
CA GLY A 60 -5.09 -3.74 -6.03
C GLY A 60 -6.39 -3.40 -5.31
N LEU A 61 -6.67 -2.10 -5.17
CA LEU A 61 -7.76 -1.59 -4.32
C LEU A 61 -8.87 -0.86 -5.10
N GLY A 62 -8.70 -0.64 -6.42
CA GLY A 62 -9.68 0.06 -7.25
C GLY A 62 -9.89 1.53 -6.87
N LYS A 63 -8.90 2.17 -6.24
CA LYS A 63 -8.93 3.58 -5.81
C LYS A 63 -7.97 4.41 -6.66
N LYS A 64 -8.35 5.65 -6.98
CA LYS A 64 -7.48 6.61 -7.68
C LYS A 64 -6.61 7.37 -6.69
N LEU A 65 -5.34 7.55 -7.02
CA LEU A 65 -4.42 8.41 -6.27
C LEU A 65 -4.35 9.80 -6.91
N GLY A 66 -4.33 10.83 -6.07
CA GLY A 66 -4.06 12.21 -6.46
C GLY A 66 -2.97 12.80 -5.57
N PHE A 67 -2.09 13.59 -6.17
CA PHE A 67 -1.03 14.31 -5.45
C PHE A 67 -1.24 15.81 -5.62
N THR A 68 -1.14 16.54 -4.53
CA THR A 68 -1.10 18.00 -4.52
C THR A 68 0.21 18.42 -3.88
N VAL A 69 0.95 19.28 -4.58
CA VAL A 69 2.15 19.95 -4.03
C VAL A 69 1.68 21.31 -3.53
N LEU A 70 1.95 21.61 -2.25
CA LEU A 70 1.62 22.86 -1.57
C LEU A 70 2.81 23.81 -1.58
#